data_AF-A0AAN7XD06-F1
#
_entry.id   AF-A0AAN7XD06-F1
#
_cell.length_a   1.000
_cell.length_b   1.000
_cell.length_c   1.000
_cell.angle_alpha   90.00
_cell.angle_beta   90.00
_cell.angle_gamma   90.00
#
_symmetry.space_group_name_H-M   'P 1'
#
loop_
_entity.id
_entity.type
_entity.pdbx_description
1 polymer ?
#
loop_
_entity_poly.entity_id
_entity_poly.type
_entity_poly.pdbx_seq_one_letter_code
_entity_poly.pdbx_strand_id
1 'polypeptide(L)' 'MQQEGLSEWEAQFTFKYDYIGKLLKPGEEPTEYTDDEEVKDKKTD' A
#
# COMPACT_ATOMS: atom_id res chain seq x y z
N MET A 1 12.75 -6.31 -13.28
CA MET A 1 12.77 -7.67 -12.71
C MET A 1 12.40 -7.70 -11.22
N GLN A 2 13.13 -7.05 -10.30
CA GLN A 2 12.78 -7.17 -8.86
C GLN A 2 11.52 -6.40 -8.45
N GLN A 3 11.27 -5.22 -9.03
CA GLN A 3 10.07 -4.43 -8.73
C GLN A 3 8.79 -5.09 -9.23
N GLU A 4 8.85 -5.76 -10.39
CA GLU A 4 7.70 -6.44 -11.00
C GLU A 4 7.18 -7.57 -10.10
N GLY A 5 8.06 -8.31 -9.44
CA GLY A 5 7.67 -9.35 -8.49
C GLY A 5 7.02 -8.80 -7.21
N LEU A 6 7.44 -7.61 -6.76
CA LEU A 6 6.83 -6.94 -5.61
C LEU A 6 5.42 -6.43 -5.93
N SER A 7 5.23 -5.83 -7.11
CA SER A 7 3.92 -5.36 -7.56
C SER A 7 2.91 -6.50 -7.74
N GLU A 8 3.35 -7.65 -8.26
CA GLU A 8 2.48 -8.83 -8.38
C GLU A 8 2.04 -9.34 -6.99
N TRP A 9 2.96 -9.38 -6.03
CA TRP A 9 2.63 -9.76 -4.66
C TRP A 9 1.65 -8.79 -4.01
N GLU A 10 1.88 -7.49 -4.13
CA GLU A 10 0.98 -6.46 -3.59
C GLU A 10 -0.46 -6.65 -4.07
N ALA A 11 -0.65 -6.86 -5.39
CA ALA A 11 -1.96 -7.11 -5.97
C ALA A 11 -2.63 -8.39 -5.43
N GLN A 12 -1.85 -9.45 -5.20
CA GLN A 12 -2.37 -10.69 -4.61
C GLN A 12 -2.79 -10.50 -3.14
N PHE A 13 -2.07 -9.66 -2.38
CA PHE A 13 -2.36 -9.39 -0.96
C PHE A 13 -3.61 -8.51 -0.80
N THR A 14 -3.73 -7.42 -1.57
CA THR A 14 -4.89 -6.51 -1.51
C THR A 14 -6.15 -7.15 -2.09
N PHE A 15 -6.03 -8.12 -3.00
CA PHE A 15 -7.19 -8.89 -3.47
C PHE A 15 -7.71 -9.88 -2.42
N LYS A 16 -6.83 -10.48 -1.62
CA LYS A 16 -7.18 -11.56 -0.70
C LYS A 16 -7.46 -11.10 0.72
N TYR A 17 -6.90 -9.97 1.14
CA TYR A 17 -6.95 -9.48 2.52
C TYR A 17 -7.26 -7.99 2.57
N ASP A 18 -7.89 -7.56 3.66
CA ASP A 18 -8.15 -6.14 3.93
C ASP A 18 -6.85 -5.37 4.18
N TYR A 19 -6.80 -4.13 3.70
CA TYR A 19 -5.56 -3.38 3.65
C TYR A 19 -5.06 -2.82 5.00
N ILE A 20 -5.83 -2.49 6.03
CA ILE A 20 -5.41 -2.06 7.40
C ILE A 20 -4.31 -0.98 7.64
N GLY A 21 -3.46 -0.60 6.68
CA GLY A 21 -2.55 0.55 6.78
C GLY A 21 -1.16 0.37 6.18
N LYS A 22 -0.34 1.43 6.29
CA LYS A 22 1.00 1.49 5.71
C LYS A 22 2.09 1.12 6.72
N LEU A 23 3.15 0.47 6.21
CA LEU A 23 4.36 0.24 6.97
C LEU A 23 5.23 1.51 6.99
N LEU A 24 5.31 2.16 8.15
CA LEU A 24 6.05 3.40 8.33
C LEU A 24 7.56 3.20 8.15
N LYS A 25 8.19 4.13 7.46
CA LYS A 25 9.66 4.23 7.40
C LYS A 25 10.21 4.72 8.73
N PRO A 26 11.48 4.42 9.06
CA PRO A 26 12.11 4.94 10.27
C PRO A 26 12.04 6.47 10.31
N GLY A 27 11.37 7.01 11.33
CA GLY A 27 11.16 8.45 11.51
C GLY A 27 9.86 9.02 10.94
N GLU A 28 9.00 8.20 10.32
CA GLU A 28 7.68 8.62 9.86
C GLU A 28 6.65 8.59 11.01
N GLU A 29 5.81 9.62 11.09
CA GLU A 29 4.77 9.72 12.12
C GLU A 29 3.59 8.80 11.80
N PRO A 30 2.97 8.16 12.81
CA PRO A 30 1.82 7.29 12.60
C PRO A 30 0.61 8.06 12.06
N THR A 31 -0.08 7.45 11.11
CA THR A 31 -1.33 7.97 10.54
C THR A 31 -2.47 7.01 10.84
N GLU A 32 -3.66 7.55 11.12
CA GLU A 32 -4.86 6.73 11.30
C GLU A 32 -5.20 6.01 9.98
N TYR A 33 -5.52 4.72 10.08
CA TYR A 33 -6.00 3.96 8.94
C TYR A 33 -7.38 4.48 8.56
N THR A 34 -7.44 5.21 7.45
CA THR A 34 -8.72 5.63 6.86
C THR A 34 -8.96 4.72 5.67
N ASP A 35 -10.02 3.93 5.70
CA ASP A 35 -10.46 3.04 4.62
C ASP A 35 -10.62 3.77 3.26
N ASP A 36 -10.68 5.10 3.29
CA ASP A 36 -10.78 6.03 2.16
C ASP A 36 -9.44 6.36 1.47
N GLU A 37 -8.28 5.90 1.98
CA GLU A 37 -6.98 6.11 1.31
C GLU A 37 -6.75 5.21 0.07
N GLU A 38 -7.74 4.39 -0.33
CA GLU A 38 -7.63 3.46 -1.47
C GLU A 38 -7.81 4.11 -2.87
N VAL A 39 -7.88 5.44 -3.00
CA VAL A 39 -8.08 6.08 -4.32
C VAL A 39 -6.98 7.07 -4.71
N LYS A 40 -6.06 7.42 -3.80
CA LYS A 40 -5.15 8.56 -4.04
C LYS A 40 -3.80 8.26 -4.66
N ASP A 41 -3.37 6.99 -4.74
CA ASP A 41 -2.06 6.66 -5.36
C ASP A 41 -2.15 6.25 -6.84
N LYS A 42 -3.34 6.32 -7.47
CA LYS A 42 -3.49 6.08 -8.93
C LYS A 42 -3.02 7.23 -9.82
N LYS A 43 -2.30 8.24 -9.31
CA LYS A 43 -1.72 9.30 -10.13
C LYS A 43 -0.42 9.83 -9.52
N THR A 44 0.70 9.19 -9.83
CA THR A 44 1.95 9.90 -10.15
C THR A 44 2.73 9.06 -11.15
N ASP A 45 2.86 9.64 -12.34
CA ASP A 45 3.48 9.19 -13.60
C ASP A 45 2.63 8.29 -14.53
#